data_AF-A0ABC8BTD6-F1
#
_entry.id   AF-A0ABC8BTD6-F1
#
_cell.length_a   1.000
_cell.length_b   1.000
_cell.length_c   1.000
_cell.angle_alpha   90.00
_cell.angle_beta   90.00
_cell.angle_gamma   90.00
#
_symmetry.space_group_name_H-M   'P 1'
#
loop_
_entity.id
_entity.type
_entity.pdbx_description
1 polymer ?
#
loop_
_entity_poly.entity_id
_entity_poly.type
_entity_poly.pdbx_seq_one_letter_code
_entity_poly.pdbx_strand_id
1 'polypeptide(L)'
;MGYAHEYADAIMHRGRVPMDPADYVPNWQDGPRKAKFYPGADSFPLPDAPYPADATLDRGLCAEGAPEEGEFDLVTLSGMLRDSYGLTGRRLGVQANTDLSALPFYPLANWSRGSASGGGLYPVAVHWVSGPSGPVPPGVHYYSTRHHTMQRLLTGDVTGRVRAALGEGAPGPETDQYLVLSIKYWQNAFKYNSFSFHAVSMDLGACVQTWRMWAAARGLAVEPALWFDEARLAELLGVDPEEEGIFAVVPLKWAGYHGSSGQGCAASVSVRRKDAERSRTVLAFDALLRMQAATSADATARPAPGALAPAAAHPADPAAEEVGLPPARPLETDVRTALRDRRSSFGRFEARLPVTRPQLAACLAAAVAGSRLGGDTGDVRLAKLYAFVSHVEGVAPGSYAYDPERRSLRRVKEGRPGEFLQRNYFLANYNLEQAGAVLVPTVRTTAVLDAVGDRGYRLVNATVGAVAQSLYTAASAVDLGCGVALGFDNISYIEELGLDGTGEAPLLIMMIGNERPAPADFRYEIA
;
A
#
# COMPACT_ATOMS: atom_id res chain seq x y z
N MET A 1 -25.49 -11.70 1.14
CA MET A 1 -24.36 -10.96 0.57
C MET A 1 -24.45 -9.55 1.08
N GLY A 2 -23.35 -9.01 1.62
CA GLY A 2 -23.27 -7.65 2.12
C GLY A 2 -22.98 -6.66 1.00
N TYR A 3 -22.89 -5.37 1.34
CA TYR A 3 -22.62 -4.34 0.34
C TYR A 3 -21.19 -4.45 -0.25
N ALA A 4 -20.24 -5.02 0.50
CA ALA A 4 -18.89 -5.22 -0.02
C ALA A 4 -18.84 -6.17 -1.22
N HIS A 5 -19.73 -7.18 -1.31
CA HIS A 5 -19.84 -8.04 -2.49
C HIS A 5 -20.34 -7.26 -3.70
N GLU A 6 -21.38 -6.43 -3.53
CA GLU A 6 -21.93 -5.58 -4.60
C GLU A 6 -20.88 -4.56 -5.09
N TYR A 7 -20.18 -3.92 -4.15
CA TYR A 7 -19.12 -2.96 -4.47
C TYR A 7 -17.94 -3.65 -5.19
N ALA A 8 -17.52 -4.83 -4.74
CA ALA A 8 -16.48 -5.61 -5.42
C ALA A 8 -16.87 -5.95 -6.86
N ASP A 9 -18.11 -6.36 -7.08
CA ASP A 9 -18.64 -6.62 -8.43
C ASP A 9 -18.66 -5.37 -9.32
N ALA A 10 -19.12 -4.23 -8.77
CA ALA A 10 -19.10 -2.96 -9.48
C ALA A 10 -17.68 -2.52 -9.86
N ILE A 11 -16.70 -2.78 -9.00
CA ILE A 11 -15.28 -2.51 -9.28
C ILE A 11 -14.77 -3.35 -10.45
N MET A 12 -15.13 -4.64 -10.50
CA MET A 12 -14.74 -5.53 -11.60
C MET A 12 -15.34 -5.09 -12.94
N HIS A 13 -16.54 -4.52 -12.93
CA HIS A 13 -17.22 -4.09 -14.14
C HIS A 13 -16.98 -2.61 -14.51
N ARG A 14 -16.24 -1.85 -13.70
CA ARG A 14 -16.13 -0.39 -13.82
C ARG A 14 -15.59 0.11 -15.17
N GLY A 15 -14.80 -0.71 -15.86
CA GLY A 15 -14.27 -0.40 -17.19
C GLY A 15 -15.31 -0.48 -18.30
N ARG A 16 -16.42 -1.18 -18.06
CA ARG A 16 -17.54 -1.37 -18.99
C ARG A 16 -18.80 -0.63 -18.53
N VAL A 17 -19.02 -0.52 -17.22
CA VAL A 17 -20.13 0.19 -16.57
C VAL A 17 -19.56 1.18 -15.56
N PRO A 18 -19.56 2.49 -15.84
CA PRO A 18 -19.03 3.50 -14.91
C PRO A 18 -19.73 3.45 -13.56
N MET A 19 -18.97 3.64 -12.48
CA MET A 19 -19.53 3.80 -11.15
C MET A 19 -20.13 5.20 -10.99
N ASP A 20 -21.29 5.30 -10.34
CA ASP A 20 -21.91 6.58 -10.05
C ASP A 20 -21.05 7.42 -9.10
N PRO A 21 -20.97 8.75 -9.28
CA PRO A 21 -21.50 9.52 -10.41
C PRO A 21 -20.58 9.41 -11.65
N ALA A 22 -21.13 8.96 -12.78
CA ALA A 22 -20.37 8.68 -14.01
C ALA A 22 -19.72 9.93 -14.63
N ASP A 23 -20.39 11.08 -14.59
CA ASP A 23 -19.93 12.33 -15.21
C ASP A 23 -19.15 13.24 -14.26
N TYR A 24 -18.60 12.67 -13.18
CA TYR A 24 -17.86 13.44 -12.19
C TYR A 24 -16.54 13.99 -12.74
N VAL A 25 -16.35 15.31 -12.62
CA VAL A 25 -15.10 15.98 -13.00
C VAL A 25 -14.46 16.63 -11.76
N PRO A 26 -13.24 16.24 -11.38
CA PRO A 26 -12.50 16.86 -10.27
C PRO A 26 -12.23 18.35 -10.49
N ASN A 27 -12.61 19.20 -9.53
CA ASN A 27 -12.29 20.63 -9.55
C ASN A 27 -10.91 20.91 -8.93
N TRP A 28 -9.83 20.80 -9.73
CA TRP A 28 -8.46 20.89 -9.22
C TRP A 28 -8.11 22.21 -8.50
N GLN A 29 -8.79 23.30 -8.85
CA GLN A 29 -8.63 24.60 -8.17
C GLN A 29 -9.12 24.53 -6.72
N ASP A 30 -10.18 23.77 -6.45
CA ASP A 30 -10.80 23.55 -5.13
C ASP A 30 -10.45 22.19 -4.51
N GLY A 31 -9.38 21.53 -4.97
CA GLY A 31 -8.98 20.22 -4.45
C GLY A 31 -8.45 20.25 -2.99
N PRO A 32 -8.32 19.09 -2.35
CA PRO A 32 -7.98 18.98 -0.93
C PRO A 32 -6.54 19.42 -0.62
N ARG A 33 -6.23 19.59 0.67
CA ARG A 33 -4.82 19.61 1.11
C ARG A 33 -4.18 18.23 0.93
N LYS A 34 -2.92 18.20 0.46
CA LYS A 34 -2.09 16.96 0.31
C LYS A 34 -1.72 16.27 1.64
N ALA A 35 -2.03 16.88 2.78
CA ALA A 35 -1.83 16.39 4.14
C ALA A 35 -2.76 17.16 5.10
N LYS A 36 -3.08 16.60 6.26
CA LYS A 36 -3.86 17.31 7.29
C LYS A 36 -3.05 18.49 7.84
N PHE A 37 -3.75 19.52 8.30
CA PHE A 37 -3.17 20.73 8.87
C PHE A 37 -3.94 21.14 10.12
N TYR A 38 -3.26 21.17 11.27
CA TYR A 38 -3.85 21.57 12.55
C TYR A 38 -3.31 22.93 12.98
N PRO A 39 -4.05 24.04 12.76
CA PRO A 39 -3.59 25.37 13.11
C PRO A 39 -3.26 25.51 14.61
N GLY A 40 -2.10 26.09 14.90
CA GLY A 40 -1.64 26.37 16.26
C GLY A 40 -1.36 25.13 17.12
N ALA A 41 -1.25 23.94 16.52
CA ALA A 41 -0.76 22.76 17.21
C ALA A 41 0.75 22.87 17.43
N ASP A 42 1.22 22.59 18.66
CA ASP A 42 2.65 22.54 18.95
C ASP A 42 3.28 21.38 18.18
N SER A 43 4.50 21.56 17.69
CA SER A 43 5.24 20.51 17.00
C SER A 43 6.64 20.35 17.54
N PHE A 44 7.14 19.12 17.56
CA PHE A 44 8.56 18.83 17.77
C PHE A 44 9.16 18.15 16.54
N PRO A 45 10.42 18.47 16.19
CA PRO A 45 11.10 17.82 15.07
C PRO A 45 11.40 16.35 15.40
N LEU A 46 11.32 15.49 14.39
CA LEU A 46 11.80 14.13 14.51
C LEU A 46 13.31 14.09 14.20
N PRO A 47 14.10 13.28 14.91
CA PRO A 47 15.55 13.21 14.73
C PRO A 47 15.92 12.55 13.41
N ASP A 48 17.07 12.92 12.82
CA ASP A 48 17.62 12.17 11.70
C ASP A 48 17.98 10.75 12.14
N ALA A 49 17.65 9.78 11.29
CA ALA A 49 17.91 8.38 11.55
C ALA A 49 18.92 7.85 10.51
N PRO A 50 20.08 7.32 10.91
CA PRO A 50 20.92 6.56 10.00
C PRO A 50 20.21 5.28 9.55
N TYR A 51 20.57 4.78 8.38
CA TYR A 51 20.10 3.49 7.87
C TYR A 51 21.31 2.59 7.57
N PRO A 52 21.41 1.40 8.18
CA PRO A 52 22.52 0.50 7.93
C PRO A 52 22.55 0.03 6.47
N ALA A 53 23.74 0.01 5.86
CA ALA A 53 23.89 -0.45 4.48
C ALA A 53 23.62 -1.96 4.32
N ASP A 54 23.74 -2.73 5.40
CA ASP A 54 23.45 -4.16 5.42
C ASP A 54 21.98 -4.49 5.73
N ALA A 55 21.13 -3.48 5.97
CA ALA A 55 19.68 -3.62 6.04
C ALA A 55 19.09 -3.69 4.62
N THR A 56 19.45 -4.76 3.90
CA THR A 56 19.13 -4.97 2.49
C THR A 56 17.65 -5.25 2.26
N LEU A 57 17.17 -5.01 1.04
CA LEU A 57 15.81 -5.33 0.65
C LEU A 57 15.53 -6.83 0.70
N ASP A 58 16.52 -7.68 0.42
CA ASP A 58 16.39 -9.14 0.63
C ASP A 58 16.04 -9.48 2.09
N ARG A 59 16.73 -8.87 3.07
CA ARG A 59 16.41 -9.07 4.49
C ARG A 59 15.01 -8.56 4.83
N GLY A 60 14.61 -7.43 4.26
CA GLY A 60 13.30 -6.84 4.48
C GLY A 60 12.12 -7.62 3.89
N LEU A 61 12.32 -8.31 2.77
CA LEU A 61 11.29 -9.11 2.09
C LEU A 61 11.28 -10.59 2.51
N CYS A 62 12.44 -11.14 2.87
CA CYS A 62 12.65 -12.57 3.12
C CYS A 62 13.01 -12.86 4.59
N ALA A 63 12.35 -12.20 5.54
CA ALA A 63 12.66 -12.31 6.97
C ALA A 63 12.30 -13.68 7.61
N GLU A 64 11.98 -14.71 6.82
CA GLU A 64 11.69 -16.05 7.33
C GLU A 64 12.89 -16.58 8.15
N GLY A 65 12.73 -16.63 9.47
CA GLY A 65 13.69 -17.21 10.41
C GLY A 65 14.67 -16.25 11.09
N ALA A 66 14.60 -14.93 10.83
CA ALA A 66 15.39 -13.95 11.58
C ALA A 66 14.66 -13.58 12.89
N PRO A 67 15.31 -13.61 14.07
CA PRO A 67 14.68 -13.17 15.31
C PRO A 67 14.40 -11.67 15.27
N GLU A 68 13.12 -11.29 15.21
CA GLU A 68 12.65 -9.90 15.30
C GLU A 68 12.65 -9.41 16.76
N GLU A 69 13.81 -9.47 17.40
CA GLU A 69 13.97 -9.10 18.81
C GLU A 69 14.18 -7.59 19.02
N GLY A 70 14.45 -6.85 17.95
CA GLY A 70 14.71 -5.41 18.01
C GLY A 70 13.53 -4.61 18.55
N GLU A 71 13.83 -3.44 19.10
CA GLU A 71 12.84 -2.54 19.68
C GLU A 71 12.88 -1.19 18.96
N PHE A 72 11.71 -0.60 18.76
CA PHE A 72 11.59 0.77 18.30
C PHE A 72 11.97 1.75 19.41
N ASP A 73 12.46 2.88 18.96
CA ASP A 73 12.72 4.10 19.72
C ASP A 73 12.35 5.30 18.82
N LEU A 74 12.56 6.53 19.31
CA LEU A 74 12.21 7.71 18.52
C LEU A 74 13.04 7.84 17.23
N VAL A 75 14.28 7.36 17.22
CA VAL A 75 15.17 7.45 16.05
C VAL A 75 14.72 6.49 14.96
N THR A 76 14.44 5.24 15.31
CA THR A 76 13.94 4.22 14.38
C THR A 76 12.54 4.54 13.88
N LEU A 77 11.63 5.00 14.76
CA LEU A 77 10.31 5.49 14.36
C LEU A 77 10.44 6.67 13.37
N SER A 78 11.29 7.64 13.69
CA SER A 78 11.56 8.78 12.81
C SER A 78 12.03 8.34 11.43
N GLY A 79 13.05 7.47 11.37
CA GLY A 79 13.60 6.96 10.12
C GLY A 79 12.55 6.25 9.26
N MET A 80 11.75 5.39 9.88
CA MET A 80 10.67 4.67 9.20
C MET A 80 9.64 5.64 8.62
N LEU A 81 9.22 6.65 9.39
CA LEU A 81 8.25 7.65 8.94
C LEU A 81 8.81 8.56 7.84
N ARG A 82 10.09 8.96 7.91
CA ARG A 82 10.74 9.77 6.87
C ARG A 82 10.86 8.99 5.56
N ASP A 83 11.40 7.78 5.65
CA ASP A 83 11.71 6.97 4.47
C ASP A 83 10.43 6.41 3.82
N SER A 84 9.33 6.27 4.55
CA SER A 84 8.04 5.78 4.00
C SER A 84 7.13 6.89 3.48
N TYR A 85 6.72 7.83 4.33
CA TYR A 85 5.65 8.80 4.05
C TYR A 85 6.11 10.26 4.16
N GLY A 86 7.36 10.49 4.57
CA GLY A 86 8.03 11.77 4.43
C GLY A 86 8.29 12.13 2.96
N LEU A 87 8.57 13.41 2.70
CA LEU A 87 8.95 13.86 1.36
C LEU A 87 10.40 13.45 1.10
N THR A 88 10.63 12.64 0.05
CA THR A 88 11.97 12.15 -0.30
C THR A 88 12.64 12.95 -1.41
N GLY A 89 11.85 13.68 -2.20
CA GLY A 89 12.37 14.46 -3.32
C GLY A 89 11.27 15.14 -4.12
N ARG A 90 11.65 16.06 -4.99
CA ARG A 90 10.70 16.71 -5.92
C ARG A 90 10.68 15.93 -7.24
N ARG A 91 9.49 15.64 -7.74
CA ARG A 91 9.30 14.99 -9.04
C ARG A 91 9.40 16.05 -10.14
N LEU A 92 10.57 16.12 -10.75
CA LEU A 92 10.85 17.08 -11.83
C LEU A 92 11.10 16.43 -13.20
N GLY A 93 11.20 15.10 -13.27
CA GLY A 93 11.42 14.39 -14.52
C GLY A 93 10.28 14.56 -15.51
N VAL A 94 10.62 14.73 -16.79
CA VAL A 94 9.66 14.80 -17.89
C VAL A 94 9.11 13.39 -18.15
N GLN A 95 7.79 13.25 -18.14
CA GLN A 95 7.09 11.97 -18.25
C GLN A 95 5.62 12.16 -18.64
N ALA A 96 4.96 11.10 -19.11
CA ALA A 96 3.63 11.15 -19.76
C ALA A 96 2.42 11.48 -18.84
N ASN A 97 2.65 11.71 -17.55
CA ASN A 97 1.65 11.81 -16.49
C ASN A 97 1.89 13.05 -15.59
N THR A 98 2.74 14.01 -16.00
CA THR A 98 2.95 15.28 -15.30
C THR A 98 2.57 16.43 -16.23
N ASP A 99 1.77 17.37 -15.72
CA ASP A 99 1.58 18.66 -16.38
C ASP A 99 2.89 19.47 -16.33
N LEU A 100 3.46 19.76 -17.50
CA LEU A 100 4.72 20.50 -17.63
C LEU A 100 4.64 21.88 -16.98
N SER A 101 3.46 22.50 -16.92
CA SER A 101 3.27 23.81 -16.29
C SER A 101 3.49 23.76 -14.77
N ALA A 102 3.34 22.59 -14.12
CA ALA A 102 3.54 22.44 -12.68
C ALA A 102 5.02 22.30 -12.28
N LEU A 103 5.90 21.94 -13.22
CA LEU A 103 7.33 21.72 -12.97
C LEU A 103 8.07 22.95 -12.41
N PRO A 104 7.90 24.18 -12.93
CA PRO A 104 8.60 25.35 -12.39
C PRO A 104 8.04 25.85 -11.05
N PHE A 105 6.73 25.76 -10.80
CA PHE A 105 6.09 26.42 -9.65
C PHE A 105 6.11 25.57 -8.38
N TYR A 106 6.85 26.02 -7.37
CA TYR A 106 6.94 25.34 -6.06
C TYR A 106 5.58 25.03 -5.40
N PRO A 107 4.57 25.94 -5.42
CA PRO A 107 3.25 25.64 -4.84
C PRO A 107 2.52 24.47 -5.52
N LEU A 108 2.85 24.19 -6.79
CA LEU A 108 2.28 23.10 -7.59
C LEU A 108 3.18 21.86 -7.59
N ALA A 109 4.30 21.88 -6.86
CA ALA A 109 5.28 20.82 -6.86
C ALA A 109 4.66 19.47 -6.46
N ASN A 110 5.01 18.45 -7.24
CA ASN A 110 4.77 17.06 -6.91
C ASN A 110 6.00 16.52 -6.19
N TRP A 111 5.76 15.87 -5.06
CA TRP A 111 6.80 15.32 -4.21
C TRP A 111 6.72 13.80 -4.24
N SER A 112 7.87 13.13 -4.28
CA SER A 112 7.97 11.70 -4.03
C SER A 112 7.90 11.41 -2.54
N ARG A 113 7.37 10.23 -2.24
CA ARG A 113 7.45 9.58 -0.94
C ARG A 113 7.93 8.16 -1.17
N GLY A 114 8.40 7.50 -0.11
CA GLY A 114 8.86 6.12 -0.20
C GLY A 114 7.74 5.07 -0.19
N SER A 115 6.46 5.45 -0.16
CA SER A 115 5.33 4.55 -0.38
C SER A 115 4.67 4.90 -1.71
N ALA A 116 4.20 3.90 -2.45
CA ALA A 116 3.32 4.14 -3.60
C ALA A 116 1.96 4.68 -3.13
N SER A 117 1.27 5.43 -3.99
CA SER A 117 -0.12 5.84 -3.77
C SER A 117 -0.84 6.10 -5.08
N GLY A 118 -2.09 5.68 -5.16
CA GLY A 118 -2.99 5.91 -6.29
C GLY A 118 -3.06 7.39 -6.67
N GLY A 119 -2.55 7.72 -7.86
CA GLY A 119 -2.50 9.11 -8.34
C GLY A 119 -1.59 10.05 -7.55
N GLY A 120 -0.77 9.55 -6.63
CA GLY A 120 0.10 10.36 -5.78
C GLY A 120 -0.65 11.29 -4.81
N LEU A 121 -1.82 10.86 -4.34
CA LEU A 121 -2.67 11.66 -3.44
C LEU A 121 -2.30 11.47 -1.96
N TYR A 122 -1.72 10.32 -1.61
CA TYR A 122 -1.19 10.00 -0.28
C TYR A 122 -2.18 10.22 0.88
N PRO A 123 -3.33 9.50 0.89
CA PRO A 123 -4.44 9.76 1.79
C PRO A 123 -4.25 9.21 3.20
N VAL A 124 -3.19 8.44 3.47
CA VAL A 124 -2.94 7.84 4.78
C VAL A 124 -2.44 8.92 5.75
N ALA A 125 -3.20 9.18 6.80
CA ALA A 125 -2.79 10.01 7.93
C ALA A 125 -2.28 9.11 9.06
N VAL A 126 -1.07 9.40 9.54
CA VAL A 126 -0.39 8.63 10.58
C VAL A 126 -0.44 9.40 11.89
N HIS A 127 -1.06 8.81 12.90
CA HIS A 127 -1.05 9.32 14.27
C HIS A 127 -0.22 8.41 15.17
N TRP A 128 0.66 8.97 15.98
CA TRP A 128 1.36 8.27 17.04
C TRP A 128 0.66 8.53 18.37
N VAL A 129 0.08 7.48 18.95
CA VAL A 129 -0.41 7.49 20.33
C VAL A 129 0.73 7.00 21.21
N SER A 130 1.31 7.91 21.98
CA SER A 130 2.49 7.65 22.80
C SER A 130 2.12 7.53 24.28
N GLY A 131 2.64 6.49 24.92
CA GLY A 131 2.56 6.25 26.36
C GLY A 131 3.80 6.69 27.12
N PRO A 132 3.82 6.45 28.45
CA PRO A 132 4.88 6.88 29.35
C PRO A 132 6.29 6.37 29.04
N SER A 133 6.44 5.27 28.29
CA SER A 133 7.77 4.75 27.89
C SER A 133 8.42 5.58 26.77
N GLY A 134 7.64 6.43 26.09
CA GLY A 134 8.14 7.30 25.03
C GLY A 134 8.95 8.50 25.57
N PRO A 135 9.86 9.09 24.76
CA PRO A 135 10.68 10.24 25.17
C PRO A 135 9.92 11.58 25.14
N VAL A 136 8.59 11.55 24.96
CA VAL A 136 7.72 12.73 24.90
C VAL A 136 6.55 12.56 25.86
N PRO A 137 5.93 13.65 26.35
CA PRO A 137 4.73 13.55 27.16
C PRO A 137 3.66 12.67 26.47
N PRO A 138 3.00 11.76 27.20
CA PRO A 138 1.98 10.90 26.64
C PRO A 138 0.88 11.69 25.93
N GLY A 139 0.35 11.16 24.84
CA GLY A 139 -0.66 11.86 24.05
C GLY A 139 -0.87 11.32 22.65
N VAL A 140 -1.61 12.09 21.85
CA VAL A 140 -1.86 11.82 20.43
C VAL A 140 -1.10 12.83 19.59
N HIS A 141 -0.31 12.33 18.65
CA HIS A 141 0.56 13.14 17.79
C HIS A 141 0.26 12.83 16.32
N TYR A 142 0.10 13.85 15.47
CA TYR A 142 -0.01 13.67 14.02
C TYR A 142 1.35 13.85 13.35
N TYR A 143 1.72 12.92 12.46
CA TYR A 143 2.94 13.05 11.67
C TYR A 143 2.77 14.03 10.50
N SER A 144 3.42 15.19 10.61
CA SER A 144 3.49 16.19 9.55
C SER A 144 4.53 15.82 8.51
N THR A 145 4.08 15.22 7.40
CA THR A 145 4.95 14.71 6.33
C THR A 145 5.79 15.79 5.67
N ARG A 146 5.29 17.04 5.59
CA ARG A 146 5.98 18.18 4.98
C ARG A 146 7.18 18.67 5.78
N HIS A 147 7.07 18.60 7.10
CA HIS A 147 8.06 19.18 8.01
C HIS A 147 8.87 18.13 8.76
N HIS A 148 8.55 16.85 8.56
CA HIS A 148 9.12 15.74 9.31
C HIS A 148 9.09 15.99 10.83
N THR A 149 7.89 16.37 11.31
CA THR A 149 7.63 16.70 12.72
C THR A 149 6.41 15.96 13.23
N MET A 150 6.30 15.84 14.55
CA MET A 150 5.08 15.38 15.21
C MET A 150 4.32 16.57 15.77
N GLN A 151 3.06 16.74 15.38
CA GLN A 151 2.15 17.76 15.88
C GLN A 151 1.33 17.19 17.04
N ARG A 152 1.43 17.78 18.23
CA ARG A 152 0.72 17.33 19.43
C ARG A 152 -0.74 17.77 19.38
N LEU A 153 -1.65 16.80 19.34
CA LEU A 153 -3.09 17.01 19.24
C LEU A 153 -3.81 16.87 20.57
N LEU A 154 -3.31 15.99 21.44
CA LEU A 154 -3.84 15.72 22.78
C LEU A 154 -2.67 15.39 23.72
N THR A 155 -2.78 15.80 24.98
CA THR A 155 -1.84 15.47 26.06
C THR A 155 -2.55 14.66 27.13
N GLY A 156 -1.89 13.62 27.62
CA GLY A 156 -2.42 12.65 28.58
C GLY A 156 -2.26 11.23 28.06
N ASP A 157 -2.07 10.29 28.97
CA ASP A 157 -1.97 8.87 28.62
C ASP A 157 -3.36 8.32 28.23
N VAL A 158 -3.51 8.05 26.94
CA VAL A 158 -4.72 7.48 26.33
C VAL A 158 -4.47 6.08 25.77
N THR A 159 -3.32 5.46 26.08
CA THR A 159 -2.93 4.15 25.55
C THR A 159 -3.89 3.04 25.95
N GLY A 160 -4.48 3.14 27.14
CA GLY A 160 -5.55 2.24 27.59
C GLY A 160 -6.79 2.26 26.69
N ARG A 161 -7.13 3.41 26.05
CA ARG A 161 -8.22 3.47 25.08
C ARG A 161 -7.88 2.73 23.78
N VAL A 162 -6.64 2.79 23.32
CA VAL A 162 -6.17 2.05 22.13
C VAL A 162 -6.14 0.55 22.40
N ARG A 163 -5.61 0.14 23.57
CA ARG A 163 -5.60 -1.27 24.00
C ARG A 163 -7.01 -1.85 24.09
N ALA A 164 -7.94 -1.09 24.67
CA ALA A 164 -9.35 -1.47 24.72
C ALA A 164 -10.00 -1.55 23.33
N ALA A 165 -9.59 -0.70 22.38
CA ALA A 165 -10.08 -0.76 21.00
C ALA A 165 -9.56 -1.99 20.24
N LEU A 166 -8.28 -2.34 20.47
CA LEU A 166 -7.64 -3.49 19.86
C LEU A 166 -8.24 -4.82 20.33
N GLY A 167 -8.69 -4.89 21.58
CA GLY A 167 -9.25 -6.11 22.18
C GLY A 167 -8.23 -7.23 22.33
N GLU A 168 -8.68 -8.38 22.84
CA GLU A 168 -7.83 -9.56 23.03
C GLU A 168 -7.39 -10.19 21.71
N GLY A 169 -6.18 -10.74 21.68
CA GLY A 169 -5.63 -11.42 20.50
C GLY A 169 -5.22 -10.48 19.37
N ALA A 170 -4.99 -9.20 19.66
CA ALA A 170 -4.49 -8.26 18.66
C ALA A 170 -3.05 -8.61 18.27
N PRO A 171 -2.69 -8.47 16.97
CA PRO A 171 -1.34 -8.75 16.53
C PRO A 171 -0.35 -7.73 17.10
N GLY A 172 0.91 -8.14 17.20
CA GLY A 172 1.99 -7.32 17.72
C GLY A 172 2.20 -7.44 19.23
N PRO A 173 3.14 -6.65 19.78
CA PRO A 173 3.55 -6.76 21.17
C PRO A 173 2.62 -6.02 22.12
N GLU A 174 2.63 -6.43 23.39
CA GLU A 174 2.20 -5.56 24.48
C GLU A 174 3.09 -4.32 24.53
N THR A 175 2.47 -3.14 24.51
CA THR A 175 3.18 -1.86 24.40
C THR A 175 2.32 -0.71 24.93
N ASP A 176 2.89 0.48 24.99
CA ASP A 176 2.18 1.74 25.16
C ASP A 176 2.43 2.70 23.97
N GLN A 177 2.97 2.18 22.86
CA GLN A 177 3.24 2.95 21.65
C GLN A 177 2.48 2.38 20.45
N TYR A 178 1.61 3.20 19.85
CA TYR A 178 0.76 2.77 18.74
C TYR A 178 0.80 3.76 17.59
N LEU A 179 0.89 3.26 16.36
CA LEU A 179 0.55 4.04 15.17
C LEU A 179 -0.89 3.75 14.75
N VAL A 180 -1.71 4.79 14.64
CA VAL A 180 -3.09 4.71 14.18
C VAL A 180 -3.16 5.33 12.78
N LEU A 181 -3.56 4.51 11.81
CA LEU A 181 -3.62 4.87 10.40
C LEU A 181 -5.06 5.16 10.01
N SER A 182 -5.27 6.37 9.53
CA SER A 182 -6.58 6.91 9.15
C SER A 182 -6.56 7.36 7.70
N ILE A 183 -7.73 7.46 7.07
CA ILE A 183 -7.86 7.88 5.67
C ILE A 183 -8.91 8.95 5.58
N LYS A 184 -8.47 10.19 5.33
CA LYS A 184 -9.39 11.30 5.04
C LYS A 184 -9.91 11.15 3.61
N TYR A 185 -11.17 10.73 3.46
CA TYR A 185 -11.71 10.30 2.17
C TYR A 185 -11.61 11.37 1.10
N TRP A 186 -11.90 12.63 1.45
CA TRP A 186 -11.85 13.73 0.50
C TRP A 186 -10.48 13.91 -0.18
N GLN A 187 -9.38 13.53 0.47
CA GLN A 187 -8.03 13.58 -0.13
C GLN A 187 -7.89 12.71 -1.37
N ASN A 188 -8.71 11.66 -1.48
CA ASN A 188 -8.68 10.72 -2.59
C ASN A 188 -9.97 10.78 -3.44
N ALA A 189 -11.14 10.81 -2.80
CA ALA A 189 -12.45 10.82 -3.45
C ALA A 189 -12.69 12.08 -4.29
N PHE A 190 -12.03 13.20 -3.99
CA PHE A 190 -12.00 14.37 -4.87
C PHE A 190 -11.54 14.03 -6.31
N LYS A 191 -10.65 13.03 -6.48
CA LYS A 191 -10.23 12.56 -7.80
C LYS A 191 -10.98 11.31 -8.23
N TYR A 192 -11.19 10.39 -7.30
CA TYR A 192 -11.61 9.01 -7.59
C TYR A 192 -13.04 8.70 -7.19
N ASN A 193 -13.85 9.67 -6.80
CA ASN A 193 -15.26 9.50 -6.42
C ASN A 193 -15.54 8.19 -5.62
N SER A 194 -16.52 7.41 -6.05
CA SER A 194 -16.87 6.10 -5.52
C SER A 194 -15.76 5.04 -5.65
N PHE A 195 -14.84 5.15 -6.62
CA PHE A 195 -13.68 4.24 -6.72
C PHE A 195 -12.67 4.42 -5.57
N SER A 196 -12.78 5.52 -4.81
CA SER A 196 -11.82 5.89 -3.79
C SER A 196 -11.60 4.82 -2.73
N PHE A 197 -12.64 4.13 -2.25
CA PHE A 197 -12.50 3.13 -1.17
C PHE A 197 -11.56 1.98 -1.58
N HIS A 198 -11.62 1.55 -2.84
CA HIS A 198 -10.72 0.54 -3.40
C HIS A 198 -9.27 1.04 -3.45
N ALA A 199 -9.06 2.25 -3.97
CA ALA A 199 -7.73 2.85 -4.11
C ALA A 199 -7.06 3.12 -2.75
N VAL A 200 -7.79 3.67 -1.79
CA VAL A 200 -7.22 4.02 -0.48
C VAL A 200 -6.86 2.80 0.37
N SER A 201 -7.59 1.69 0.24
CA SER A 201 -7.21 0.43 0.88
C SER A 201 -5.90 -0.13 0.30
N MET A 202 -5.63 0.03 -1.01
CA MET A 202 -4.33 -0.31 -1.57
C MET A 202 -3.22 0.62 -1.06
N ASP A 203 -3.51 1.92 -0.91
CA ASP A 203 -2.55 2.89 -0.37
C ASP A 203 -2.14 2.55 1.08
N LEU A 204 -3.08 2.05 1.90
CA LEU A 204 -2.77 1.50 3.22
C LEU A 204 -1.78 0.34 3.12
N GLY A 205 -2.07 -0.64 2.27
CA GLY A 205 -1.22 -1.81 2.04
C GLY A 205 0.20 -1.46 1.62
N ALA A 206 0.32 -0.50 0.68
CA ALA A 206 1.63 -0.01 0.24
C ALA A 206 2.39 0.69 1.38
N CYS A 207 1.71 1.46 2.23
CA CYS A 207 2.33 2.12 3.38
C CYS A 207 2.81 1.10 4.42
N VAL A 208 1.95 0.16 4.80
CA VAL A 208 2.27 -0.88 5.80
C VAL A 208 3.38 -1.79 5.30
N GLN A 209 3.35 -2.24 4.04
CA GLN A 209 4.41 -3.09 3.51
C GLN A 209 5.75 -2.36 3.41
N THR A 210 5.74 -1.05 3.21
CA THR A 210 6.95 -0.24 3.31
C THR A 210 7.56 -0.32 4.71
N TRP A 211 6.73 -0.21 5.75
CA TRP A 211 7.18 -0.31 7.13
C TRP A 211 7.68 -1.71 7.46
N ARG A 212 7.00 -2.76 6.99
CA ARG A 212 7.42 -4.15 7.19
C ARG A 212 8.79 -4.41 6.57
N MET A 213 9.01 -4.04 5.32
CA MET A 213 10.34 -4.17 4.68
C MET A 213 11.41 -3.36 5.42
N TRP A 214 11.09 -2.11 5.79
CA TRP A 214 12.03 -1.22 6.47
C TRP A 214 12.44 -1.75 7.86
N ALA A 215 11.47 -2.29 8.60
CA ALA A 215 11.62 -2.82 9.95
C ALA A 215 12.34 -4.18 9.94
N ALA A 216 11.86 -5.13 9.12
CA ALA A 216 12.40 -6.49 9.07
C ALA A 216 13.87 -6.51 8.65
N ALA A 217 14.28 -5.63 7.72
CA ALA A 217 15.69 -5.47 7.33
C ALA A 217 16.60 -5.04 8.50
N ARG A 218 16.02 -4.53 9.59
CA ARG A 218 16.70 -4.07 10.82
C ARG A 218 16.42 -4.98 12.02
N GLY A 219 15.76 -6.13 11.83
CA GLY A 219 15.35 -7.02 12.93
C GLY A 219 14.23 -6.46 13.81
N LEU A 220 13.42 -5.52 13.28
CA LEU A 220 12.22 -4.97 13.92
C LEU A 220 10.97 -5.57 13.28
N ALA A 221 9.88 -5.67 14.05
CA ALA A 221 8.60 -6.22 13.59
C ALA A 221 7.54 -5.12 13.37
N VAL A 222 6.72 -5.24 12.31
CA VAL A 222 5.55 -4.38 12.08
C VAL A 222 4.35 -5.26 11.77
N GLU A 223 3.43 -5.36 12.71
CA GLU A 223 2.28 -6.27 12.66
C GLU A 223 0.98 -5.46 12.73
N PRO A 224 0.31 -5.20 11.58
CA PRO A 224 -0.88 -4.37 11.54
C PRO A 224 -2.11 -5.12 12.08
N ALA A 225 -2.83 -4.49 13.03
CA ALA A 225 -4.18 -4.85 13.37
C ALA A 225 -5.15 -4.16 12.41
N LEU A 226 -5.98 -4.95 11.73
CA LEU A 226 -7.03 -4.50 10.83
C LEU A 226 -8.42 -4.59 11.48
N TRP A 227 -8.64 -5.50 12.43
CA TRP A 227 -9.89 -5.60 13.21
C TRP A 227 -9.71 -5.00 14.60
N PHE A 228 -10.54 -4.02 14.93
CA PHE A 228 -10.55 -3.25 16.18
C PHE A 228 -11.81 -2.38 16.25
N ASP A 229 -12.12 -1.84 17.43
CA ASP A 229 -13.19 -0.87 17.66
C ASP A 229 -12.86 0.48 16.97
N GLU A 230 -13.22 0.59 15.70
CA GLU A 230 -12.98 1.77 14.85
C GLU A 230 -13.69 3.01 15.40
N ALA A 231 -14.92 2.87 15.90
CA ALA A 231 -15.70 3.98 16.44
C ALA A 231 -15.03 4.61 17.67
N ARG A 232 -14.49 3.79 18.58
CA ARG A 232 -13.74 4.26 19.75
C ARG A 232 -12.47 5.02 19.37
N LEU A 233 -11.78 4.60 18.31
CA LEU A 233 -10.58 5.31 17.83
C LEU A 233 -10.93 6.59 17.07
N ALA A 234 -12.02 6.59 16.29
CA ALA A 234 -12.53 7.79 15.65
C ALA A 234 -12.93 8.85 16.70
N GLU A 235 -13.61 8.45 17.77
CA GLU A 235 -13.94 9.32 18.91
C GLU A 235 -12.68 9.87 19.58
N LEU A 236 -11.67 9.01 19.84
CA LEU A 236 -10.39 9.45 20.42
C LEU A 236 -9.68 10.49 19.53
N LEU A 237 -9.64 10.25 18.21
CA LEU A 237 -9.03 11.17 17.25
C LEU A 237 -9.91 12.39 16.94
N GLY A 238 -11.15 12.43 17.42
CA GLY A 238 -12.08 13.54 17.21
C GLY A 238 -12.48 13.71 15.74
N VAL A 239 -12.55 12.61 14.99
CA VAL A 239 -12.90 12.60 13.56
C VAL A 239 -14.28 12.00 13.33
N ASP A 240 -14.94 12.45 12.27
CA ASP A 240 -16.21 11.87 11.81
C ASP A 240 -15.91 10.62 10.96
N PRO A 241 -16.42 9.44 11.33
CA PRO A 241 -16.22 8.20 10.55
C PRO A 241 -16.70 8.28 9.10
N GLU A 242 -17.64 9.18 8.76
CA GLU A 242 -18.10 9.38 7.38
C GLU A 242 -17.10 10.21 6.54
N GLU A 243 -16.27 11.04 7.18
CA GLU A 243 -15.25 11.86 6.52
C GLU A 243 -13.86 11.22 6.57
N GLU A 244 -13.57 10.45 7.63
CA GLU A 244 -12.26 9.84 7.89
C GLU A 244 -12.40 8.49 8.62
N GLY A 245 -12.11 7.39 7.90
CA GLY A 245 -12.10 6.05 8.47
C GLY A 245 -10.76 5.68 9.12
N ILE A 246 -10.78 4.78 10.11
CA ILE A 246 -9.58 4.23 10.75
C ILE A 246 -9.32 2.83 10.19
N PHE A 247 -8.19 2.67 9.51
CA PHE A 247 -7.93 1.51 8.66
C PHE A 247 -6.99 0.49 9.28
N ALA A 248 -6.02 0.92 10.09
CA ALA A 248 -5.11 0.03 10.78
C ALA A 248 -4.60 0.64 12.10
N VAL A 249 -4.21 -0.23 13.02
CA VAL A 249 -3.43 0.11 14.21
C VAL A 249 -2.18 -0.76 14.23
N VAL A 250 -1.02 -0.18 14.47
CA VAL A 250 0.26 -0.90 14.57
C VAL A 250 0.83 -0.69 15.98
N PRO A 251 0.75 -1.71 16.85
CA PRO A 251 1.49 -1.72 18.11
C PRO A 251 3.00 -1.84 17.84
N LEU A 252 3.82 -1.00 18.49
CA LEU A 252 5.27 -1.01 18.32
C LEU A 252 5.95 -1.63 19.54
N LYS A 253 6.85 -2.60 19.35
CA LYS A 253 7.72 -3.07 20.44
C LYS A 253 8.65 -1.91 20.78
N TRP A 254 8.59 -1.39 22.00
CA TRP A 254 9.27 -0.12 22.31
C TRP A 254 10.34 -0.29 23.38
N ALA A 255 11.50 0.34 23.14
CA ALA A 255 12.63 0.34 24.04
C ALA A 255 12.27 1.00 25.37
N GLY A 256 12.45 0.28 26.47
CA GLY A 256 12.13 0.75 27.83
C GLY A 256 10.68 0.51 28.28
N TYR A 257 9.85 -0.18 27.48
CA TYR A 257 8.57 -0.67 27.96
C TYR A 257 8.75 -1.93 28.82
N HIS A 258 8.38 -1.85 30.11
CA HIS A 258 8.57 -2.94 31.08
C HIS A 258 7.26 -3.59 31.56
N GLY A 259 6.17 -3.47 30.80
CA GLY A 259 4.94 -4.24 31.06
C GLY A 259 4.00 -3.71 32.16
N SER A 260 4.18 -2.48 32.65
CA SER A 260 3.20 -1.85 33.56
C SER A 260 2.34 -0.83 32.81
N SER A 261 1.20 -1.26 32.29
CA SER A 261 0.20 -0.31 31.81
C SER A 261 -0.59 0.23 33.01
N GLY A 262 -0.61 1.55 33.15
CA GLY A 262 -1.47 2.19 34.15
C GLY A 262 -2.94 1.88 33.85
N GLN A 263 -3.80 1.85 34.89
CA GLN A 263 -5.25 1.87 34.68
C GLN A 263 -5.59 3.12 33.86
N GLY A 264 -5.94 2.91 32.59
CA GLY A 264 -6.21 3.98 31.65
C GLY A 264 -7.28 4.94 32.19
N CYS A 265 -7.23 6.20 31.73
CA CYS A 265 -8.22 7.19 32.12
C CYS A 265 -9.64 6.72 31.75
N ALA A 266 -10.50 6.56 32.76
CA ALA A 266 -11.90 6.16 32.57
C ALA A 266 -12.77 7.27 31.93
N ALA A 267 -12.27 8.51 31.88
CA ALA A 267 -12.98 9.63 31.30
C ALA A 267 -12.88 9.62 29.77
N SER A 268 -14.00 9.89 29.09
CA SER A 268 -14.04 10.11 27.64
C SER A 268 -13.21 11.35 27.28
N VAL A 269 -12.04 11.14 26.67
CA VAL A 269 -11.17 12.21 26.16
C VAL A 269 -10.98 12.08 24.66
N SER A 270 -11.09 13.18 23.94
CA SER A 270 -10.94 13.25 22.49
C SER A 270 -10.05 14.41 22.07
N VAL A 271 -9.37 14.25 20.94
CA VAL A 271 -8.67 15.35 20.27
C VAL A 271 -9.69 16.42 19.91
N ARG A 272 -9.43 17.67 20.35
CA ARG A 272 -10.28 18.84 20.03
C ARG A 272 -9.72 19.71 18.91
N ARG A 273 -8.47 19.46 18.52
CA ARG A 273 -7.82 20.15 17.39
C ARG A 273 -8.46 19.65 16.10
N LYS A 274 -8.96 20.58 15.28
CA LYS A 274 -9.58 20.25 13.99
C LYS A 274 -8.60 20.42 12.84
N ASP A 275 -8.67 19.51 11.89
CA ASP A 275 -8.01 19.66 10.60
C ASP A 275 -8.65 20.81 9.81
N ALA A 276 -7.82 21.64 9.17
CA ALA A 276 -8.26 22.76 8.36
C ALA A 276 -8.17 22.41 6.87
N GLU A 277 -9.29 22.03 6.27
CA GLU A 277 -9.38 21.76 4.84
C GLU A 277 -9.18 23.04 3.99
N ARG A 278 -8.59 22.88 2.80
CA ARG A 278 -8.43 23.92 1.76
C ARG A 278 -9.67 24.02 0.87
N SER A 279 -10.28 22.88 0.51
CA SER A 279 -11.48 22.85 -0.33
C SER A 279 -12.61 23.65 0.29
N ARG A 280 -13.28 24.46 -0.53
CA ARG A 280 -14.52 25.15 -0.14
C ARG A 280 -15.72 24.21 -0.23
N THR A 281 -15.69 23.29 -1.18
CA THR A 281 -16.73 22.27 -1.38
C THR A 281 -16.14 20.90 -1.10
N VAL A 282 -16.72 20.18 -0.15
CA VAL A 282 -16.44 18.77 0.11
C VAL A 282 -17.66 17.97 -0.33
N LEU A 283 -17.44 16.95 -1.14
CA LEU A 283 -18.51 16.08 -1.64
C LEU A 283 -18.42 14.71 -0.97
N ALA A 284 -19.58 14.14 -0.67
CA ALA A 284 -19.72 12.75 -0.26
C ALA A 284 -20.18 11.89 -1.44
N PHE A 285 -19.84 10.61 -1.40
CA PHE A 285 -20.21 9.64 -2.42
C PHE A 285 -20.87 8.45 -1.75
N ASP A 286 -22.09 8.09 -2.21
CA ASP A 286 -22.92 7.06 -1.57
C ASP A 286 -22.19 5.73 -1.43
N ALA A 287 -21.53 5.27 -2.50
CA ALA A 287 -20.82 3.99 -2.47
C ALA A 287 -19.66 3.98 -1.46
N LEU A 288 -18.98 5.11 -1.29
CA LEU A 288 -17.92 5.25 -0.30
C LEU A 288 -18.49 5.18 1.12
N LEU A 289 -19.56 5.92 1.41
CA LEU A 289 -20.20 5.94 2.73
C LEU A 289 -20.78 4.57 3.09
N ARG A 290 -21.42 3.89 2.13
CA ARG A 290 -21.94 2.53 2.32
C ARG A 290 -20.82 1.52 2.55
N MET A 291 -19.69 1.61 1.85
CA MET A 291 -18.52 0.78 2.14
C MET A 291 -17.95 1.06 3.53
N GLN A 292 -17.87 2.33 3.92
CA GLN A 292 -17.41 2.68 5.25
C GLN A 292 -18.31 2.06 6.33
N ALA A 293 -19.62 2.27 6.25
CA ALA A 293 -20.58 1.67 7.16
C ALA A 293 -20.49 0.12 7.19
N ALA A 294 -20.42 -0.52 6.02
CA ALA A 294 -20.31 -1.97 5.90
C ALA A 294 -19.03 -2.52 6.56
N THR A 295 -17.88 -1.87 6.34
CA THR A 295 -16.61 -2.33 6.93
C THR A 295 -16.43 -1.98 8.40
N SER A 296 -17.24 -1.06 8.94
CA SER A 296 -17.22 -0.69 10.35
C SER A 296 -18.21 -1.48 11.22
N ALA A 297 -19.31 -2.01 10.64
CA ALA A 297 -20.38 -2.68 11.39
C ALA A 297 -19.87 -3.81 12.30
N ASP A 298 -18.98 -4.67 11.79
CA ASP A 298 -18.40 -5.81 12.50
C ASP A 298 -16.89 -5.64 12.74
N ALA A 299 -16.41 -4.40 12.90
CA ALA A 299 -14.98 -4.13 13.00
C ALA A 299 -14.29 -4.78 14.20
N THR A 300 -15.03 -5.06 15.28
CA THR A 300 -14.54 -5.76 16.48
C THR A 300 -14.56 -7.28 16.35
N ALA A 301 -15.21 -7.83 15.31
CA ALA A 301 -15.29 -9.27 15.08
C ALA A 301 -13.99 -9.76 14.42
N ARG A 302 -12.89 -9.78 15.18
CA ARG A 302 -11.59 -10.27 14.69
C ARG A 302 -11.73 -11.74 14.25
N PRO A 303 -11.27 -12.11 13.05
CA PRO A 303 -11.30 -13.48 12.57
C PRO A 303 -10.45 -14.40 13.47
N ALA A 304 -10.91 -15.63 13.67
CA ALA A 304 -10.12 -16.65 14.35
C ALA A 304 -8.86 -17.00 13.52
N PRO A 305 -7.77 -17.44 14.17
CA PRO A 305 -6.60 -17.96 13.46
C PRO A 305 -6.99 -19.01 12.42
N GLY A 306 -6.51 -18.85 11.18
CA GLY A 306 -6.81 -19.76 10.07
C GLY A 306 -8.14 -19.49 9.34
N ALA A 307 -8.94 -18.50 9.74
CA ALA A 307 -10.21 -18.17 9.08
C ALA A 307 -10.05 -17.87 7.58
N LEU A 308 -8.90 -17.34 7.16
CA LEU A 308 -8.58 -17.02 5.77
C LEU A 308 -8.12 -18.23 4.94
N ALA A 309 -7.89 -19.40 5.53
CA ALA A 309 -7.39 -20.58 4.80
C ALA A 309 -8.27 -20.98 3.60
N PRO A 310 -9.62 -20.94 3.66
CA PRO A 310 -10.48 -21.23 2.50
C PRO A 310 -10.35 -20.21 1.36
N ALA A 311 -9.86 -19.01 1.65
CA ALA A 311 -9.65 -17.91 0.71
C ALA A 311 -8.21 -17.82 0.18
N ALA A 312 -7.34 -18.74 0.57
CA ALA A 312 -5.97 -18.80 0.08
C ALA A 312 -5.91 -18.87 -1.45
N ALA A 313 -4.84 -18.30 -2.02
CA ALA A 313 -4.54 -18.36 -3.44
C ALA A 313 -4.49 -19.81 -3.93
N HIS A 314 -5.10 -20.08 -5.09
CA HIS A 314 -5.02 -21.40 -5.70
C HIS A 314 -3.58 -21.72 -6.12
N PRO A 315 -3.16 -23.00 -6.05
CA PRO A 315 -1.88 -23.39 -6.64
C PRO A 315 -1.86 -23.13 -8.16
N ALA A 316 -0.67 -23.05 -8.73
CA ALA A 316 -0.51 -23.06 -10.18
C ALA A 316 -0.87 -24.46 -10.72
N ASP A 317 -1.41 -24.52 -11.94
CA ASP A 317 -1.76 -25.80 -12.58
C ASP A 317 -0.49 -26.63 -12.82
N PRO A 318 -0.36 -27.82 -12.19
CA PRO A 318 0.83 -28.65 -12.38
C PRO A 318 0.92 -29.26 -13.78
N ALA A 319 -0.19 -29.38 -14.52
CA ALA A 319 -0.25 -29.97 -15.85
C ALA A 319 0.15 -29.00 -16.97
N ALA A 320 0.10 -27.68 -16.70
CA ALA A 320 0.53 -26.65 -17.65
C ALA A 320 2.04 -26.70 -17.91
N GLU A 321 2.44 -26.37 -19.15
CA GLU A 321 3.84 -26.32 -19.58
C GLU A 321 4.66 -25.42 -18.64
N GLU A 322 5.75 -25.97 -18.13
CA GLU A 322 6.61 -25.30 -17.17
C GLU A 322 7.82 -24.64 -17.85
N VAL A 323 8.05 -23.38 -17.51
CA VAL A 323 9.28 -22.65 -17.81
C VAL A 323 9.98 -22.33 -16.49
N GLY A 324 11.06 -23.06 -16.20
CA GLY A 324 11.85 -22.83 -14.99
C GLY A 324 12.55 -21.46 -15.02
N LEU A 325 12.50 -20.74 -13.90
CA LEU A 325 13.28 -19.52 -13.72
C LEU A 325 14.62 -19.84 -13.02
N PRO A 326 15.69 -19.12 -13.36
CA PRO A 326 16.93 -19.20 -12.59
C PRO A 326 16.72 -18.62 -11.18
N PRO A 327 17.71 -18.78 -10.27
CA PRO A 327 17.72 -18.02 -9.02
C PRO A 327 17.49 -16.52 -9.27
N ALA A 328 16.69 -15.90 -8.40
CA ALA A 328 16.44 -14.47 -8.42
C ALA A 328 17.76 -13.69 -8.28
N ARG A 329 17.87 -12.55 -8.97
CA ARG A 329 18.95 -11.59 -8.70
C ARG A 329 18.83 -11.12 -7.24
N PRO A 330 19.91 -11.18 -6.44
CA PRO A 330 19.90 -10.66 -5.08
C PRO A 330 19.51 -9.18 -5.01
N LEU A 331 18.74 -8.80 -3.99
CA LEU A 331 18.29 -7.44 -3.70
C LEU A 331 19.17 -6.82 -2.60
N GLU A 332 20.46 -6.65 -2.92
CA GLU A 332 21.50 -6.21 -1.97
C GLU A 332 21.40 -4.71 -1.61
N THR A 333 20.67 -3.91 -2.38
CA THR A 333 20.43 -2.50 -2.07
C THR A 333 19.74 -2.36 -0.71
N ASP A 334 20.22 -1.45 0.13
CA ASP A 334 19.54 -1.14 1.40
C ASP A 334 18.13 -0.60 1.14
N VAL A 335 17.20 -0.91 2.06
CA VAL A 335 15.79 -0.55 1.85
C VAL A 335 15.66 0.95 1.62
N ARG A 336 16.28 1.82 2.43
CA ARG A 336 16.18 3.29 2.25
C ARG A 336 16.54 3.72 0.84
N THR A 337 17.66 3.25 0.30
CA THR A 337 18.09 3.57 -1.06
C THR A 337 17.07 3.08 -2.08
N ALA A 338 16.60 1.83 -1.97
CA ALA A 338 15.54 1.31 -2.84
C ALA A 338 14.23 2.13 -2.72
N LEU A 339 13.87 2.61 -1.52
CA LEU A 339 12.69 3.46 -1.32
C LEU A 339 12.87 4.86 -1.98
N ARG A 340 14.09 5.38 -2.03
CA ARG A 340 14.39 6.70 -2.63
C ARG A 340 14.50 6.63 -4.15
N ASP A 341 15.07 5.54 -4.66
CA ASP A 341 15.29 5.35 -6.10
C ASP A 341 14.03 4.90 -6.85
N ARG A 342 13.09 4.22 -6.15
CA ARG A 342 11.84 3.82 -6.79
C ARG A 342 11.14 5.04 -7.38
N ARG A 343 10.57 4.84 -8.56
CA ARG A 343 9.62 5.78 -9.17
C ARG A 343 8.65 5.02 -10.06
N SER A 344 7.53 5.67 -10.38
CA SER A 344 6.64 5.21 -11.45
C SER A 344 7.21 5.65 -12.81
N SER A 345 7.43 4.69 -13.71
CA SER A 345 8.13 4.90 -14.98
C SER A 345 7.36 5.72 -16.02
N PHE A 346 6.02 5.76 -15.98
CA PHE A 346 5.15 6.51 -16.89
C PHE A 346 5.64 6.63 -18.35
N GLY A 347 5.50 5.55 -19.11
CA GLY A 347 5.75 5.56 -20.56
C GLY A 347 7.23 5.56 -20.97
N ARG A 348 8.16 5.32 -20.04
CA ARG A 348 9.61 5.30 -20.30
C ARG A 348 10.17 3.96 -20.77
N PHE A 349 9.37 2.90 -20.85
CA PHE A 349 9.85 1.57 -21.20
C PHE A 349 10.44 1.50 -22.62
N GLU A 350 11.41 0.61 -22.81
CA GLU A 350 12.14 0.36 -24.05
C GLU A 350 12.27 -1.15 -24.30
N ALA A 351 11.55 -1.67 -25.28
CA ALA A 351 11.53 -3.11 -25.59
C ALA A 351 12.85 -3.65 -26.15
N ARG A 352 13.71 -2.78 -26.72
CA ARG A 352 14.98 -3.22 -27.33
C ARG A 352 15.95 -3.83 -26.33
N LEU A 353 15.82 -3.47 -25.05
CA LEU A 353 16.57 -4.09 -23.96
C LEU A 353 15.62 -5.01 -23.19
N PRO A 354 15.66 -6.33 -23.42
CA PRO A 354 14.77 -7.26 -22.74
C PRO A 354 15.08 -7.32 -21.23
N VAL A 355 14.08 -7.70 -20.46
CA VAL A 355 14.25 -8.03 -19.04
C VAL A 355 14.95 -9.38 -18.94
N THR A 356 15.97 -9.48 -18.09
CA THR A 356 16.67 -10.76 -17.87
C THR A 356 15.82 -11.68 -16.98
N ARG A 357 16.00 -13.00 -17.12
CA ARG A 357 15.27 -13.97 -16.27
C ARG A 357 15.53 -13.80 -14.76
N PRO A 358 16.76 -13.54 -14.28
CA PRO A 358 17.00 -13.27 -12.86
C PRO A 358 16.30 -12.01 -12.34
N GLN A 359 16.17 -10.95 -13.17
CA GLN A 359 15.41 -9.75 -12.81
C GLN A 359 13.91 -10.05 -12.69
N LEU A 360 13.35 -10.78 -13.66
CA LEU A 360 11.94 -11.21 -13.59
C LEU A 360 11.69 -12.09 -12.34
N ALA A 361 12.58 -13.04 -12.07
CA ALA A 361 12.49 -13.90 -10.89
C ALA A 361 12.54 -13.10 -9.58
N ALA A 362 13.41 -12.08 -9.47
CA ALA A 362 13.46 -11.20 -8.30
C ALA A 362 12.17 -10.40 -8.12
N CYS A 363 11.61 -9.85 -9.20
CA CYS A 363 10.36 -9.11 -9.17
C CYS A 363 9.17 -9.98 -8.75
N LEU A 364 9.06 -11.20 -9.29
CA LEU A 364 8.01 -12.15 -8.93
C LEU A 364 8.13 -12.62 -7.47
N ALA A 365 9.35 -12.96 -7.02
CA ALA A 365 9.59 -13.37 -5.64
C ALA A 365 9.24 -12.25 -4.65
N ALA A 366 9.65 -11.01 -4.92
CA ALA A 366 9.30 -9.86 -4.09
C ALA A 366 7.79 -9.59 -4.05
N ALA A 367 7.12 -9.68 -5.20
CA ALA A 367 5.67 -9.53 -5.28
C ALA A 367 4.94 -10.62 -4.47
N VAL A 368 5.42 -11.87 -4.49
CA VAL A 368 4.89 -12.95 -3.63
C VAL A 368 5.15 -12.68 -2.15
N ALA A 369 6.33 -12.20 -1.76
CA ALA A 369 6.61 -11.83 -0.38
C ALA A 369 5.63 -10.75 0.13
N GLY A 370 5.34 -9.74 -0.71
CA GLY A 370 4.35 -8.70 -0.41
C GLY A 370 2.89 -9.20 -0.30
N SER A 371 2.59 -10.43 -0.71
CA SER A 371 1.26 -11.02 -0.54
C SER A 371 0.91 -11.43 0.90
N ARG A 372 1.92 -11.44 1.79
CA ARG A 372 1.75 -11.68 3.23
C ARG A 372 1.79 -10.34 3.94
N LEU A 373 0.64 -9.79 4.33
CA LEU A 373 0.56 -8.47 4.98
C LEU A 373 0.98 -8.51 6.46
N GLY A 374 1.00 -9.69 7.08
CA GLY A 374 1.25 -9.88 8.50
C GLY A 374 0.05 -9.53 9.38
N GLY A 375 0.26 -9.53 10.68
CA GLY A 375 -0.73 -9.20 11.69
C GLY A 375 -1.93 -10.13 11.67
N ASP A 376 -3.13 -9.57 11.54
CA ASP A 376 -4.39 -10.35 11.51
C ASP A 376 -4.47 -11.35 10.34
N THR A 377 -3.58 -11.26 9.33
CA THR A 377 -3.57 -12.21 8.19
C THR A 377 -2.70 -13.43 8.43
N GLY A 378 -1.77 -13.37 9.41
CA GLY A 378 -0.67 -14.32 9.52
C GLY A 378 0.08 -14.51 8.19
N ASP A 379 0.45 -15.75 7.89
CA ASP A 379 1.23 -16.14 6.71
C ASP A 379 0.40 -16.52 5.47
N VAL A 380 -0.93 -16.36 5.51
CA VAL A 380 -1.77 -16.78 4.39
C VAL A 380 -1.48 -15.92 3.15
N ARG A 381 -1.10 -16.58 2.05
CA ARG A 381 -0.97 -15.93 0.74
C ARG A 381 -2.34 -15.82 0.08
N LEU A 382 -2.88 -14.60 0.04
CA LEU A 382 -4.18 -14.32 -0.59
C LEU A 382 -4.07 -14.00 -2.09
N ALA A 383 -2.89 -13.59 -2.55
CA ALA A 383 -2.68 -13.20 -3.95
C ALA A 383 -1.97 -14.30 -4.74
N LYS A 384 -2.48 -14.57 -5.94
CA LYS A 384 -1.80 -15.34 -6.98
C LYS A 384 -1.30 -14.40 -8.07
N LEU A 385 -0.09 -14.62 -8.57
CA LEU A 385 0.52 -13.78 -9.60
C LEU A 385 0.43 -14.43 -10.97
N TYR A 386 -0.05 -13.65 -11.93
CA TYR A 386 0.08 -13.94 -13.35
C TYR A 386 1.07 -12.95 -13.98
N ALA A 387 1.69 -13.35 -15.07
CA ALA A 387 2.63 -12.53 -15.83
C ALA A 387 2.33 -12.65 -17.33
N PHE A 388 2.04 -11.52 -17.96
CA PHE A 388 2.10 -11.38 -19.41
C PHE A 388 3.54 -11.04 -19.79
N VAL A 389 4.21 -11.96 -20.47
CA VAL A 389 5.61 -11.83 -20.88
C VAL A 389 5.65 -11.34 -22.33
N SER A 390 6.36 -10.23 -22.57
CA SER A 390 6.55 -9.66 -23.91
C SER A 390 8.02 -9.70 -24.34
N HIS A 391 8.92 -9.12 -23.53
CA HIS A 391 10.34 -8.95 -23.86
C HIS A 391 11.22 -9.42 -22.70
N VAL A 392 11.21 -10.73 -22.45
CA VAL A 392 12.06 -11.38 -21.43
C VAL A 392 12.99 -12.37 -22.11
N GLU A 393 14.29 -12.30 -21.79
CA GLU A 393 15.29 -13.16 -22.41
C GLU A 393 15.00 -14.65 -22.18
N GLY A 394 14.92 -15.43 -23.26
CA GLY A 394 14.76 -16.90 -23.16
C GLY A 394 13.44 -17.36 -22.53
N VAL A 395 12.42 -16.49 -22.44
CA VAL A 395 11.04 -16.85 -22.12
C VAL A 395 10.18 -16.45 -23.32
N ALA A 396 9.40 -17.40 -23.85
CA ALA A 396 8.53 -17.11 -24.98
C ALA A 396 7.46 -16.07 -24.59
N PRO A 397 7.02 -15.21 -25.52
CA PRO A 397 5.88 -14.34 -25.26
C PRO A 397 4.60 -15.15 -25.01
N GLY A 398 3.85 -14.76 -23.98
CA GLY A 398 2.65 -15.46 -23.54
C GLY A 398 2.14 -14.94 -22.20
N SER A 399 1.03 -15.52 -21.73
CA SER A 399 0.57 -15.35 -20.35
C SER A 399 0.93 -16.59 -19.52
N TYR A 400 1.31 -16.34 -18.27
CA TYR A 400 1.82 -17.36 -17.36
C TYR A 400 1.24 -17.17 -15.96
N ALA A 401 0.95 -18.27 -15.26
CA ALA A 401 0.77 -18.26 -13.81
C ALA A 401 2.14 -18.50 -13.14
N TYR A 402 2.48 -17.73 -12.11
CA TYR A 402 3.72 -17.95 -11.37
C TYR A 402 3.52 -19.00 -10.27
N ASP A 403 4.42 -20.00 -10.24
CA ASP A 403 4.50 -21.02 -9.21
C ASP A 403 5.67 -20.66 -8.26
N PRO A 404 5.38 -20.08 -7.07
CA PRO A 404 6.42 -19.64 -6.15
C PRO A 404 7.22 -20.80 -5.54
N GLU A 405 6.59 -21.96 -5.31
CA GLU A 405 7.23 -23.12 -4.69
C GLU A 405 8.28 -23.72 -5.62
N ARG A 406 7.95 -23.81 -6.91
CA ARG A 406 8.86 -24.35 -7.93
C ARG A 406 9.75 -23.28 -8.55
N ARG A 407 9.51 -22.00 -8.25
CA ARG A 407 10.17 -20.84 -8.89
C ARG A 407 10.09 -20.94 -10.41
N SER A 408 8.89 -21.19 -10.93
CA SER A 408 8.65 -21.41 -12.36
C SER A 408 7.43 -20.66 -12.87
N LEU A 409 7.34 -20.51 -14.18
CA LEU A 409 6.17 -20.01 -14.87
C LEU A 409 5.40 -21.18 -15.49
N ARG A 410 4.08 -21.22 -15.28
CA ARG A 410 3.16 -22.18 -15.91
C ARG A 410 2.41 -21.50 -17.03
N ARG A 411 2.58 -21.97 -18.26
CA ARG A 411 2.01 -21.32 -19.44
C ARG A 411 0.49 -21.45 -19.43
N VAL A 412 -0.18 -20.31 -19.48
CA VAL A 412 -1.65 -20.21 -19.57
C VAL A 412 -2.05 -20.07 -21.03
N LYS A 413 -1.43 -19.14 -21.76
CA LYS A 413 -1.71 -18.90 -23.18
C LYS A 413 -0.45 -18.52 -23.94
N GLU A 414 -0.27 -19.12 -25.12
CA GLU A 414 0.79 -18.74 -26.05
C GLU A 414 0.43 -17.45 -26.81
N GLY A 415 1.45 -16.68 -27.19
CA GLY A 415 1.29 -15.55 -28.11
C GLY A 415 1.74 -14.22 -27.52
N ARG A 416 1.93 -13.22 -28.38
CA ARG A 416 2.37 -11.89 -27.95
C ARG A 416 1.21 -11.16 -27.27
N PRO A 417 1.33 -10.75 -25.99
CA PRO A 417 0.21 -10.18 -25.26
C PRO A 417 0.01 -8.68 -25.51
N GLY A 418 0.93 -8.02 -26.21
CA GLY A 418 1.00 -6.56 -26.30
C GLY A 418 -0.27 -5.88 -26.81
N GLU A 419 -0.89 -6.39 -27.88
CA GLU A 419 -2.11 -5.81 -28.45
C GLU A 419 -3.27 -5.91 -27.46
N PHE A 420 -3.41 -7.08 -26.82
CA PHE A 420 -4.39 -7.30 -25.77
C PHE A 420 -4.18 -6.32 -24.60
N LEU A 421 -2.95 -6.22 -24.11
CA LEU A 421 -2.60 -5.34 -23.00
C LEU A 421 -2.93 -3.89 -23.34
N GLN A 422 -2.51 -3.40 -24.51
CA GLN A 422 -2.68 -2.01 -24.92
C GLN A 422 -4.15 -1.65 -25.18
N ARG A 423 -4.93 -2.56 -25.80
CA ARG A 423 -6.36 -2.34 -26.08
C ARG A 423 -7.20 -2.27 -24.81
N ASN A 424 -6.83 -3.01 -23.78
CA ASN A 424 -7.56 -3.08 -22.51
C ASN A 424 -7.05 -2.09 -21.46
N TYR A 425 -6.21 -1.13 -21.84
CA TYR A 425 -5.67 -0.10 -20.95
C TYR A 425 -6.30 1.27 -21.22
N PHE A 426 -6.86 1.91 -20.18
CA PHE A 426 -7.69 3.11 -20.35
C PHE A 426 -6.93 4.43 -20.29
N LEU A 427 -5.64 4.41 -19.96
CA LEU A 427 -4.84 5.61 -19.79
C LEU A 427 -3.80 5.75 -20.90
N ALA A 428 -3.46 6.99 -21.24
CA ALA A 428 -2.47 7.30 -22.29
C ALA A 428 -1.04 7.51 -21.76
N ASN A 429 -0.75 7.04 -20.55
CA ASN A 429 0.53 7.30 -19.85
C ASN A 429 1.51 6.11 -19.89
N TYR A 430 1.15 4.98 -20.51
CA TYR A 430 2.03 3.86 -20.77
C TYR A 430 1.83 3.30 -22.19
N ASN A 431 2.93 2.85 -22.79
CA ASN A 431 2.90 1.97 -23.95
C ASN A 431 3.22 0.55 -23.48
N LEU A 432 2.20 -0.32 -23.39
CA LEU A 432 2.33 -1.66 -22.82
C LEU A 432 3.08 -2.64 -23.74
N GLU A 433 3.11 -2.37 -25.05
CA GLU A 433 3.95 -3.11 -26.01
C GLU A 433 5.45 -2.95 -25.72
N GLN A 434 5.85 -1.91 -24.98
CA GLN A 434 7.24 -1.67 -24.61
C GLN A 434 7.63 -2.29 -23.26
N ALA A 435 6.66 -2.73 -22.46
CA ALA A 435 6.95 -3.35 -21.17
C ALA A 435 7.59 -4.74 -21.37
N GLY A 436 8.58 -5.08 -20.54
CA GLY A 436 9.18 -6.42 -20.56
C GLY A 436 8.19 -7.48 -20.11
N ALA A 437 7.49 -7.21 -19.01
CA ALA A 437 6.38 -8.02 -18.53
C ALA A 437 5.33 -7.17 -17.80
N VAL A 438 4.09 -7.66 -17.76
CA VAL A 438 2.99 -7.10 -16.97
C VAL A 438 2.50 -8.15 -15.98
N LEU A 439 2.74 -7.88 -14.69
CA LEU A 439 2.36 -8.74 -13.57
C LEU A 439 0.94 -8.36 -13.11
N VAL A 440 0.14 -9.37 -12.79
CA VAL A 440 -1.27 -9.21 -12.40
C VAL A 440 -1.53 -10.00 -11.13
N PRO A 441 -1.60 -9.35 -9.96
CA PRO A 441 -2.08 -9.99 -8.75
C PRO A 441 -3.59 -10.21 -8.86
N THR A 442 -3.98 -11.44 -8.58
CA THR A 442 -5.37 -11.86 -8.48
C THR A 442 -5.66 -12.31 -7.05
N VAL A 443 -6.84 -12.00 -6.55
CA VAL A 443 -7.28 -12.40 -5.20
C VAL A 443 -8.67 -13.02 -5.31
N ARG A 444 -8.95 -14.04 -4.50
CA ARG A 444 -10.29 -14.63 -4.41
C ARG A 444 -11.21 -13.76 -3.54
N THR A 445 -11.57 -12.58 -4.05
CA THR A 445 -12.20 -11.50 -3.27
C THR A 445 -13.47 -11.95 -2.54
N THR A 446 -14.38 -12.66 -3.22
CA THR A 446 -15.61 -13.17 -2.59
C THR A 446 -15.31 -14.17 -1.50
N ALA A 447 -14.34 -15.07 -1.69
CA ALA A 447 -13.93 -16.03 -0.66
C ALA A 447 -13.33 -15.33 0.57
N VAL A 448 -12.60 -14.22 0.39
CA VAL A 448 -12.12 -13.41 1.53
C VAL A 448 -13.29 -12.76 2.26
N LEU A 449 -14.23 -12.15 1.54
CA LEU A 449 -15.43 -11.55 2.15
C LEU A 449 -16.28 -12.58 2.90
N ASP A 450 -16.44 -13.78 2.34
CA ASP A 450 -17.20 -14.86 2.96
C ASP A 450 -16.50 -15.38 4.23
N ALA A 451 -15.16 -15.34 4.26
CA ALA A 451 -14.35 -15.81 5.39
C ALA A 451 -14.29 -14.83 6.56
N VAL A 452 -14.21 -13.52 6.28
CA VAL A 452 -13.91 -12.49 7.31
C VAL A 452 -14.84 -11.27 7.29
N GLY A 453 -15.95 -11.35 6.55
CA GLY A 453 -16.96 -10.29 6.42
C GLY A 453 -16.52 -9.13 5.53
N ASP A 454 -17.38 -8.10 5.46
CA ASP A 454 -17.23 -6.95 4.56
C ASP A 454 -15.91 -6.19 4.77
N ARG A 455 -15.40 -6.17 6.01
CA ARG A 455 -14.09 -5.58 6.34
C ARG A 455 -12.93 -6.27 5.62
N GLY A 456 -13.09 -7.53 5.20
CA GLY A 456 -12.17 -8.25 4.33
C GLY A 456 -11.87 -7.53 3.02
N TYR A 457 -12.74 -6.63 2.55
CA TYR A 457 -12.46 -5.81 1.36
C TYR A 457 -11.25 -4.89 1.53
N ARG A 458 -11.07 -4.32 2.74
CA ARG A 458 -9.88 -3.51 3.06
C ARG A 458 -8.62 -4.37 3.00
N LEU A 459 -8.71 -5.60 3.52
CA LEU A 459 -7.62 -6.58 3.48
C LEU A 459 -7.24 -6.96 2.04
N VAL A 460 -8.21 -7.35 1.20
CA VAL A 460 -7.98 -7.71 -0.22
C VAL A 460 -7.12 -6.65 -0.92
N ASN A 461 -7.53 -5.39 -0.78
CA ASN A 461 -6.85 -4.28 -1.42
C ASN A 461 -5.51 -3.93 -0.74
N ALA A 462 -5.43 -4.01 0.59
CA ALA A 462 -4.16 -3.83 1.30
C ALA A 462 -3.12 -4.89 0.87
N THR A 463 -3.51 -6.15 0.67
CA THR A 463 -2.63 -7.19 0.12
C THR A 463 -2.13 -6.80 -1.27
N VAL A 464 -3.00 -6.36 -2.17
CA VAL A 464 -2.60 -5.95 -3.53
C VAL A 464 -1.67 -4.72 -3.49
N GLY A 465 -1.93 -3.75 -2.60
CA GLY A 465 -1.05 -2.61 -2.38
C GLY A 465 0.33 -3.00 -1.86
N ALA A 466 0.40 -3.98 -0.95
CA ALA A 466 1.64 -4.54 -0.44
C ALA A 466 2.44 -5.25 -1.54
N VAL A 467 1.80 -6.09 -2.34
CA VAL A 467 2.40 -6.73 -3.53
C VAL A 467 3.00 -5.68 -4.47
N ALA A 468 2.25 -4.62 -4.78
CA ALA A 468 2.70 -3.55 -5.67
C ALA A 468 3.90 -2.79 -5.11
N GLN A 469 3.89 -2.50 -3.82
CA GLN A 469 4.98 -1.80 -3.15
C GLN A 469 6.28 -2.62 -3.15
N SER A 470 6.19 -3.92 -2.86
CA SER A 470 7.32 -4.85 -2.91
C SER A 470 7.89 -4.98 -4.32
N LEU A 471 7.04 -5.04 -5.35
CA LEU A 471 7.47 -5.03 -6.74
C LEU A 471 8.21 -3.74 -7.10
N TYR A 472 7.67 -2.58 -6.72
CA TYR A 472 8.29 -1.29 -6.99
C TYR A 472 9.73 -1.19 -6.44
N THR A 473 9.93 -1.64 -5.19
CA THR A 473 11.27 -1.63 -4.57
C THR A 473 12.20 -2.64 -5.20
N ALA A 474 11.71 -3.84 -5.51
CA ALA A 474 12.53 -4.87 -6.14
C ALA A 474 12.95 -4.47 -7.55
N ALA A 475 12.03 -3.94 -8.36
CA ALA A 475 12.33 -3.41 -9.69
C ALA A 475 13.43 -2.35 -9.63
N SER A 476 13.33 -1.40 -8.70
CA SER A 476 14.36 -0.38 -8.49
C SER A 476 15.72 -0.99 -8.13
N ALA A 477 15.76 -1.97 -7.22
CA ALA A 477 16.99 -2.62 -6.76
C ALA A 477 17.65 -3.52 -7.84
N VAL A 478 16.88 -3.96 -8.84
CA VAL A 478 17.40 -4.73 -9.99
C VAL A 478 17.50 -3.91 -11.28
N ASP A 479 17.51 -2.58 -11.16
CA ASP A 479 17.71 -1.62 -12.26
C ASP A 479 16.60 -1.64 -13.34
N LEU A 480 15.37 -1.98 -12.95
CA LEU A 480 14.19 -1.92 -13.82
C LEU A 480 13.28 -0.73 -13.49
N GLY A 481 12.64 -0.21 -14.53
CA GLY A 481 11.47 0.64 -14.36
C GLY A 481 10.27 -0.19 -13.87
N CYS A 482 9.38 0.46 -13.14
CA CYS A 482 8.11 -0.12 -12.70
C CYS A 482 6.97 0.88 -12.88
N GLY A 483 5.81 0.38 -13.31
CA GLY A 483 4.59 1.15 -13.44
C GLY A 483 3.40 0.35 -12.95
N VAL A 484 2.48 1.00 -12.27
CA VAL A 484 1.31 0.33 -11.72
C VAL A 484 0.06 1.12 -12.09
N ALA A 485 -0.98 0.42 -12.52
CA ALA A 485 -2.22 1.07 -12.93
C ALA A 485 -3.46 0.26 -12.56
N LEU A 486 -4.52 1.00 -12.24
CA LEU A 486 -5.85 0.48 -11.94
C LEU A 486 -6.82 0.60 -13.12
N GLY A 487 -6.49 1.41 -14.13
CA GLY A 487 -7.36 1.69 -15.28
C GLY A 487 -7.19 0.67 -16.40
N PHE A 488 -7.75 -0.53 -16.23
CA PHE A 488 -7.78 -1.58 -17.24
C PHE A 488 -9.11 -2.34 -17.20
N ASP A 489 -9.44 -3.10 -18.25
CA ASP A 489 -10.65 -3.93 -18.29
C ASP A 489 -10.43 -5.25 -17.53
N ASN A 490 -10.90 -5.31 -16.29
CA ASN A 490 -10.74 -6.49 -15.44
C ASN A 490 -11.42 -7.74 -16.02
N ILE A 491 -12.56 -7.60 -16.70
CA ILE A 491 -13.31 -8.74 -17.25
C ILE A 491 -12.56 -9.35 -18.44
N SER A 492 -11.99 -8.52 -19.31
CA SER A 492 -11.13 -9.01 -20.40
C SER A 492 -9.91 -9.77 -19.88
N TYR A 493 -9.38 -9.42 -18.71
CA TYR A 493 -8.28 -10.15 -18.08
C TYR A 493 -8.72 -11.48 -17.46
N ILE A 494 -9.94 -11.57 -16.94
CA ILE A 494 -10.54 -12.85 -16.50
C ILE A 494 -10.63 -13.81 -17.69
N GLU A 495 -11.19 -13.33 -18.81
CA GLU A 495 -11.34 -14.11 -20.05
C GLU A 495 -9.96 -14.55 -20.61
N GLU A 496 -9.00 -13.62 -20.71
CA GLU A 496 -7.68 -13.86 -21.29
C GLU A 496 -6.82 -14.84 -20.47
N LEU A 497 -6.99 -14.84 -19.15
CA LEU A 497 -6.28 -15.73 -18.23
C LEU A 497 -7.07 -17.01 -17.90
N GLY A 498 -8.29 -17.16 -18.41
CA GLY A 498 -9.15 -18.32 -18.15
C GLY A 498 -9.57 -18.44 -16.68
N LEU A 499 -9.89 -17.33 -16.02
CA LEU A 499 -10.21 -17.28 -14.59
C LEU A 499 -11.69 -17.48 -14.27
N ASP A 500 -12.54 -17.67 -15.28
CA ASP A 500 -13.97 -17.90 -15.11
C ASP A 500 -14.25 -19.06 -14.14
N GLY A 501 -15.10 -18.80 -13.15
CA GLY A 501 -15.48 -19.79 -12.13
C GLY A 501 -14.42 -20.09 -11.06
N THR A 502 -13.20 -19.55 -11.16
CA THR A 502 -12.14 -19.74 -10.14
C THR A 502 -12.33 -18.87 -8.89
N GLY A 503 -13.07 -17.77 -9.06
CA GLY A 503 -13.24 -16.70 -8.08
C GLY A 503 -12.05 -15.72 -8.00
N GLU A 504 -11.00 -15.91 -8.80
CA GLU A 504 -9.84 -15.01 -8.86
C GLU A 504 -10.19 -13.69 -9.59
N ALA A 505 -10.07 -12.57 -8.89
CA ALA A 505 -10.27 -11.24 -9.43
C ALA A 505 -8.93 -10.56 -9.73
N PRO A 506 -8.59 -10.18 -10.97
CA PRO A 506 -7.45 -9.32 -11.27
C PRO A 506 -7.74 -7.91 -10.78
N LEU A 507 -6.94 -7.37 -9.85
CA LEU A 507 -7.23 -6.09 -9.19
C LEU A 507 -6.29 -4.96 -9.59
N LEU A 508 -5.16 -5.29 -10.21
CA LEU A 508 -4.11 -4.34 -10.55
C LEU A 508 -3.26 -4.87 -11.72
N ILE A 509 -2.71 -3.98 -12.54
CA ILE A 509 -1.65 -4.34 -13.48
C ILE A 509 -0.35 -3.64 -13.10
N MET A 510 0.76 -4.38 -13.17
CA MET A 510 2.07 -3.90 -12.73
C MET A 510 3.13 -4.21 -13.79
N MET A 511 3.53 -3.19 -14.52
CA MET A 511 4.49 -3.27 -15.62
C MET A 511 5.91 -3.17 -15.10
N ILE A 512 6.80 -4.02 -15.60
CA ILE A 512 8.25 -3.90 -15.42
C ILE A 512 8.95 -3.90 -16.78
N GLY A 513 10.09 -3.22 -16.85
CA GLY A 513 10.88 -3.16 -18.07
C GLY A 513 12.07 -2.23 -17.94
N ASN A 514 13.02 -2.35 -18.87
CA ASN A 514 14.10 -1.39 -18.96
C ASN A 514 13.55 -0.03 -19.43
N GLU A 515 14.09 1.06 -18.87
CA GLU A 515 13.75 2.41 -19.30
C GLU A 515 14.72 2.89 -20.39
N ARG A 516 14.26 3.82 -21.23
CA ARG A 516 15.14 4.51 -22.18
C ARG A 516 16.31 5.19 -21.45
N PRO A 517 17.56 5.04 -21.93
CA PRO A 517 18.70 5.74 -21.34
C PRO A 517 18.55 7.25 -21.52
N ALA A 518 19.11 8.01 -20.58
CA ALA A 518 19.11 9.48 -20.56
C ALA A 518 17.72 10.13 -20.72
N PRO A 519 16.74 9.81 -19.85
CA PRO A 519 15.51 10.60 -19.81
C PRO A 519 15.85 12.06 -19.48
N ALA A 520 15.12 13.01 -20.07
CA ALA A 520 15.20 14.41 -19.64
C ALA A 520 14.74 14.51 -18.18
N ASP A 521 15.70 14.63 -17.27
CA ASP A 521 15.47 14.54 -15.83
C ASP A 521 16.19 15.66 -15.08
N PHE A 522 15.58 16.10 -13.99
CA PHE A 522 16.14 17.07 -13.04
C PHE A 522 16.21 16.40 -11.67
N ARG A 523 17.41 16.17 -11.16
CA ARG A 523 17.61 15.60 -9.82
C ARG A 523 17.51 16.69 -8.76
N TYR A 524 16.50 16.59 -7.89
CA TYR A 524 16.31 17.45 -6.72
C TYR A 524 15.89 16.58 -5.53
N GLU A 525 16.85 15.80 -5.05
CA GLU A 525 16.75 15.05 -3.81
C GLU A 525 16.82 16.04 -2.63
N ILE A 526 16.01 15.82 -1.60
CA ILE A 526 16.16 16.55 -0.34
C ILE A 526 17.21 15.78 0.46
N ALA A 527 18.37 16.42 0.70
CA ALA A 527 19.46 15.86 1.49
C ALA A 527 19.01 15.43 2.90
#